data_AF-A0A316PUF8-F1
#
_entry.id   AF-A0A316PUF8-F1
#
_cell.length_a   1.000
_cell.length_b   1.000
_cell.length_c   1.000
_cell.angle_alpha   90.00
_cell.angle_beta   90.00
_cell.angle_gamma   90.00
#
_symmetry.space_group_name_H-M   'P 1'
#
loop_
_entity.id
_entity.type
_entity.pdbx_description
1 polymer ?
#
loop_
_entity_poly.entity_id
_entity_poly.type
_entity_poly.pdbx_seq_one_letter_code
_entity_poly.pdbx_strand_id
1 'polypeptide(L)'
;MIIKKFQGKTKEEALECAKKELGEGIVEMNVKTVKAKGLLGVFKGTKIEVTVAKEEENEKYGIASAKAHSEKEVKDGVALSLSQGKIIPMKQPVKVAVGQDMEATSMEEARAMGQTVADVLSSFPQTMKNQQAGTRENHNQQAAQEAKMDAGKGTVLEEKLDTLQNLLEKQLSAQEEKNTQSEKAKQEESQQEQEENRARVSFLRLLYNKLIDNEVNEKYANEIIDEIDKNCKQDVTMDYMLSEIYQRMILKLGKPYMMEEGTGPKVVFFVGPTGVGKTTTIAKIASSFRVEQNKKVALLTADTYRIAAAEQLRTYANILEVPFRVVYTAQEISQAIEDFNDYDYVLVDTTGHSPNNEAQREGMAELVSSVETTARKEIFLVLSASTKYRDLMKIADTYKEIADYKLIFTKLDETSTLGNIYNLKMYTGAQLSYVTYGQNVPDDIEYFNPQSTVKQLLGGKR
;
A
#
# COMPACT_ATOMS: atom_id res chain seq x y z
N MET A 1 -26.30 -28.30 -4.08
CA MET A 1 -26.30 -27.89 -5.51
C MET A 1 -25.82 -29.08 -6.34
N ILE A 2 -26.67 -29.55 -7.25
CA ILE A 2 -26.43 -30.73 -8.10
C ILE A 2 -26.12 -30.23 -9.52
N ILE A 3 -24.98 -30.63 -10.08
CA ILE A 3 -24.62 -30.35 -11.48
C ILE A 3 -24.58 -31.67 -12.25
N LYS A 4 -25.36 -31.77 -13.32
CA LYS A 4 -25.43 -32.97 -14.18
C LYS A 4 -25.48 -32.62 -15.66
N LYS A 5 -25.09 -33.60 -16.48
CA LYS A 5 -25.05 -33.50 -17.93
C LYS A 5 -26.08 -34.45 -18.54
N PHE A 6 -26.85 -33.93 -19.48
CA PHE A 6 -27.89 -34.65 -20.20
C PHE A 6 -27.61 -34.59 -21.69
N GLN A 7 -27.91 -35.68 -22.41
CA GLN A 7 -27.68 -35.75 -23.85
C GLN A 7 -28.98 -36.09 -24.59
N GLY A 8 -29.29 -35.31 -25.63
CA GLY A 8 -30.46 -35.49 -26.49
C GLY A 8 -30.10 -35.35 -27.97
N LYS A 9 -31.02 -35.68 -28.87
CA LYS A 9 -30.89 -35.35 -30.29
C LYS A 9 -31.07 -33.84 -30.50
N THR A 10 -31.89 -33.21 -29.66
CA THR A 10 -32.03 -31.74 -29.58
C THR A 10 -31.75 -31.23 -28.17
N LYS A 11 -31.63 -29.92 -28.02
CA LYS A 11 -31.44 -29.26 -26.73
C LYS A 11 -32.67 -29.45 -25.84
N GLU A 12 -33.85 -29.37 -26.42
CA GLU A 12 -35.15 -29.52 -25.74
C GLU A 12 -35.29 -30.93 -25.15
N GLU A 13 -34.91 -31.96 -25.90
CA GLU A 13 -34.93 -33.36 -25.42
C GLU A 13 -33.97 -33.56 -24.23
N ALA A 14 -32.78 -32.97 -24.28
CA ALA A 14 -31.83 -33.01 -23.18
C ALA A 14 -32.32 -32.23 -21.93
N LEU A 15 -32.97 -31.08 -22.13
CA LEU A 15 -33.60 -30.31 -21.05
C LEU A 15 -34.81 -31.00 -20.44
N GLU A 16 -35.62 -31.71 -21.25
CA GLU A 16 -36.74 -32.49 -20.75
C GLU A 16 -36.26 -33.66 -19.89
N CYS A 17 -35.16 -34.31 -20.29
CA CYS A 17 -34.52 -35.34 -19.47
C CYS A 17 -33.97 -34.76 -18.16
N ALA A 18 -33.36 -33.58 -18.21
CA ALA A 18 -32.91 -32.86 -17.02
C ALA A 18 -34.06 -32.54 -16.06
N LYS A 19 -35.20 -32.06 -16.58
CA LYS A 19 -36.40 -31.78 -15.78
C LYS A 19 -37.04 -33.04 -15.21
N LYS A 20 -37.07 -34.15 -15.95
CA LYS A 20 -37.59 -35.43 -15.44
C LYS A 20 -36.75 -35.97 -14.28
N GLU A 21 -35.43 -35.79 -14.32
CA GLU A 21 -34.54 -36.30 -13.29
C GLU A 21 -34.36 -35.34 -12.10
N LEU A 22 -34.25 -34.05 -12.36
CA LEU A 22 -33.95 -33.05 -11.32
C LEU A 22 -35.20 -32.28 -10.88
N GLY A 23 -36.34 -32.38 -11.56
CA GLY A 23 -37.54 -31.59 -11.30
C GLY A 23 -37.50 -30.19 -11.94
N GLU A 24 -38.53 -29.40 -11.68
CA GLU A 24 -38.56 -27.98 -12.08
C GLU A 24 -37.54 -27.15 -11.25
N GLY A 25 -37.08 -26.03 -11.80
CA GLY A 25 -36.05 -25.16 -11.16
C GLY A 25 -34.60 -25.44 -11.57
N ILE A 26 -34.37 -26.09 -12.71
CA ILE A 26 -33.01 -26.26 -13.27
C ILE A 26 -32.52 -24.99 -13.98
N VAL A 27 -31.24 -24.66 -13.81
CA VAL A 27 -30.55 -23.59 -14.55
C VAL A 27 -29.65 -24.22 -15.61
N GLU A 28 -29.86 -23.84 -16.88
CA GLU A 28 -28.99 -24.24 -17.98
C GLU A 28 -27.65 -23.52 -17.87
N MET A 29 -26.55 -24.27 -17.79
CA MET A 29 -25.21 -23.69 -17.67
C MET A 29 -24.46 -23.66 -19.00
N ASN A 30 -24.54 -24.73 -19.79
CA ASN A 30 -23.77 -24.86 -21.02
C ASN A 30 -24.39 -25.87 -21.98
N VAL A 31 -24.33 -25.60 -23.28
CA VAL A 31 -24.82 -26.47 -24.35
C VAL A 31 -23.73 -26.67 -25.39
N LYS A 32 -23.42 -27.92 -25.72
CA LYS A 32 -22.44 -28.25 -26.77
C LYS A 32 -22.89 -29.42 -27.63
N THR A 33 -22.50 -29.38 -28.89
CA THR A 33 -22.73 -30.48 -29.83
C THR A 33 -21.61 -31.52 -29.72
N VAL A 34 -21.97 -32.78 -29.50
CA VAL A 34 -21.05 -33.91 -29.35
C VAL A 34 -21.21 -34.86 -30.53
N LYS A 35 -20.11 -35.11 -31.24
CA LYS A 35 -20.03 -36.16 -32.27
C LYS A 35 -19.63 -37.49 -31.63
N ALA A 36 -20.27 -38.59 -32.03
CA ALA A 36 -19.91 -39.91 -31.52
C ALA A 36 -18.48 -40.29 -31.96
N LYS A 37 -17.59 -40.62 -31.01
CA LYS A 37 -16.23 -41.11 -31.30
C LYS A 37 -16.21 -42.64 -31.43
N GLY A 38 -15.57 -43.15 -32.49
CA GLY A 38 -15.33 -44.59 -32.75
C GLY A 38 -15.15 -44.90 -34.24
N LEU A 39 -14.50 -46.02 -34.59
CA LEU A 39 -14.21 -46.44 -35.98
C LEU A 39 -15.44 -46.70 -36.88
N LEU A 40 -16.65 -46.66 -36.30
CA LEU A 40 -17.95 -46.77 -36.99
C LEU A 40 -18.77 -45.47 -36.91
N GLY A 41 -18.14 -44.35 -36.54
CA GLY A 41 -18.79 -43.06 -36.23
C GLY A 41 -19.37 -42.28 -37.43
N VAL A 42 -19.26 -42.79 -38.66
CA VAL A 42 -19.71 -42.10 -39.88
C VAL A 42 -21.25 -42.15 -40.05
N PHE A 43 -21.96 -43.01 -39.30
CA PHE A 43 -23.42 -43.16 -39.40
C PHE A 43 -24.21 -42.81 -38.12
N LYS A 44 -23.56 -42.29 -37.06
CA LYS A 44 -24.26 -41.88 -35.82
C LYS A 44 -24.34 -40.35 -35.73
N GLY A 45 -25.57 -39.84 -35.82
CA GLY A 45 -25.88 -38.41 -35.80
C GLY A 45 -25.34 -37.65 -34.58
N THR A 46 -25.19 -36.34 -34.74
CA THR A 46 -24.80 -35.38 -33.70
C THR A 46 -25.78 -35.41 -32.54
N LYS A 47 -25.27 -35.42 -31.31
CA LYS A 47 -26.07 -35.25 -30.08
C LYS A 47 -25.75 -33.91 -29.44
N ILE A 48 -26.71 -33.34 -28.71
CA ILE A 48 -26.53 -32.13 -27.92
C ILE A 48 -26.37 -32.55 -26.46
N GLU A 49 -25.28 -32.11 -25.83
CA GLU A 49 -25.05 -32.25 -24.39
C GLU A 49 -25.38 -30.92 -23.70
N VAL A 50 -26.29 -30.96 -22.74
CA VAL A 50 -26.68 -29.82 -21.90
C VAL A 50 -26.20 -30.08 -20.48
N THR A 51 -25.47 -29.13 -19.91
CA THR A 51 -25.08 -29.13 -18.49
C THR A 51 -26.07 -28.26 -17.74
N VAL A 52 -26.66 -28.81 -16.68
CA VAL A 52 -27.67 -28.14 -15.85
C VAL A 52 -27.23 -28.15 -14.38
N ALA A 53 -27.64 -27.12 -13.65
CA ALA A 53 -27.52 -27.05 -12.20
C ALA A 53 -28.90 -26.99 -11.55
N LYS A 54 -29.06 -27.64 -10.40
CA LYS A 54 -30.21 -27.46 -9.51
C LYS A 54 -29.72 -27.18 -8.09
N GLU A 55 -30.29 -26.15 -7.46
CA GLU A 55 -30.09 -25.91 -6.04
C GLU A 55 -30.95 -26.88 -5.22
N GLU A 56 -30.37 -27.48 -4.19
CA GLU A 56 -31.14 -28.24 -3.22
C GLU A 56 -31.71 -27.23 -2.24
N GLU A 57 -33.03 -27.13 -2.16
CA GLU A 57 -33.69 -26.45 -1.05
C GLU A 57 -33.35 -27.24 0.21
N ASN A 58 -32.42 -26.72 1.02
CA ASN A 58 -32.27 -27.18 2.39
C ASN A 58 -33.50 -26.70 3.17
N GLU A 59 -34.39 -27.63 3.54
CA GLU A 59 -35.61 -27.42 4.34
C GLU A 59 -35.39 -26.80 5.75
N LYS A 60 -34.21 -26.26 6.06
CA LYS A 60 -33.92 -25.57 7.32
C LYS A 60 -34.05 -24.04 7.30
N TYR A 61 -34.33 -23.42 6.15
CA TYR A 61 -34.44 -21.95 6.07
C TYR A 61 -35.59 -21.46 5.19
N GLY A 62 -36.74 -22.12 5.28
CA GLY A 62 -37.99 -21.63 4.72
C GLY A 62 -39.05 -21.53 5.80
N ILE A 63 -39.17 -20.35 6.42
CA ILE A 63 -40.38 -19.68 6.96
C ILE A 63 -39.86 -18.51 7.80
N ALA A 64 -39.64 -17.36 7.15
CA ALA A 64 -39.61 -16.05 7.80
C ALA A 64 -39.89 -14.95 6.76
N SER A 65 -40.94 -15.14 5.98
CA SER A 65 -41.60 -14.04 5.27
C SER A 65 -43.09 -14.36 5.18
N ALA A 66 -43.75 -14.33 6.35
CA ALA A 66 -45.18 -14.10 6.49
C ALA A 66 -45.57 -13.97 7.97
N LYS A 67 -46.10 -12.79 8.31
CA LYS A 67 -46.94 -12.43 9.47
C LYS A 67 -46.27 -12.10 10.82
N ALA A 68 -46.77 -10.98 11.33
CA ALA A 68 -46.47 -10.33 12.59
C ALA A 68 -47.15 -10.99 13.81
N HIS A 69 -46.58 -10.69 14.99
CA HIS A 69 -47.07 -10.79 16.36
C HIS A 69 -47.48 -12.15 16.95
N SER A 70 -46.71 -12.64 17.93
CA SER A 70 -47.14 -12.71 19.35
C SER A 70 -46.00 -13.23 20.24
N GLU A 71 -46.00 -12.77 21.50
CA GLU A 71 -45.09 -13.14 22.57
C GLU A 71 -45.19 -14.64 22.95
N LYS A 72 -44.04 -15.31 23.14
CA LYS A 72 -43.72 -16.10 24.35
C LYS A 72 -42.34 -16.77 24.25
N GLU A 73 -41.64 -16.75 25.39
CA GLU A 73 -40.45 -17.54 25.72
C GLU A 73 -40.66 -19.05 25.48
N VAL A 74 -39.63 -19.77 25.03
CA VAL A 74 -38.98 -20.91 25.72
C VAL A 74 -37.66 -21.27 24.99
N LYS A 75 -36.72 -21.69 25.83
CA LYS A 75 -35.31 -22.06 25.69
C LYS A 75 -34.87 -23.05 24.59
N ASP A 76 -33.54 -23.06 24.47
CA ASP A 76 -32.61 -24.07 23.94
C ASP A 76 -32.25 -23.96 22.44
N GLY A 77 -31.36 -22.98 22.18
CA GLY A 77 -30.60 -22.85 20.94
C GLY A 77 -29.13 -23.17 21.16
N VAL A 78 -28.64 -24.12 20.38
CA VAL A 78 -27.25 -24.62 20.31
C VAL A 78 -26.25 -23.47 20.20
N ALA A 79 -25.40 -23.32 21.22
CA ALA A 79 -24.23 -22.46 21.16
C ALA A 79 -23.23 -23.01 20.12
N LEU A 80 -23.23 -22.42 18.93
CA LEU A 80 -22.07 -22.50 18.05
C LEU A 80 -21.00 -21.58 18.64
N SER A 81 -19.96 -22.19 19.19
CA SER A 81 -18.84 -21.48 19.78
C SER A 81 -18.20 -20.57 18.73
N LEU A 82 -18.45 -19.27 18.84
CA LEU A 82 -17.49 -18.28 18.40
C LEU A 82 -16.22 -18.56 19.22
N SER A 83 -15.23 -19.20 18.61
CA SER A 83 -13.89 -19.18 19.16
C SER A 83 -13.57 -17.70 19.36
N GLN A 84 -13.35 -17.31 20.61
CA GLN A 84 -12.97 -15.95 21.00
C GLN A 84 -11.60 -15.63 20.40
N GLY A 85 -11.58 -15.39 19.10
CA GLY A 85 -10.52 -14.65 18.44
C GLY A 85 -10.60 -13.25 18.97
N LYS A 86 -9.54 -12.82 19.66
CA LYS A 86 -9.41 -11.47 20.18
C LYS A 86 -9.46 -10.52 18.97
N ILE A 87 -10.59 -9.84 18.78
CA ILE A 87 -10.74 -8.83 17.71
C ILE A 87 -9.64 -7.79 17.92
N ILE A 88 -8.70 -7.71 16.99
CA ILE A 88 -7.61 -6.74 17.06
C ILE A 88 -8.14 -5.44 16.46
N PRO A 89 -8.26 -4.36 17.26
CA PRO A 89 -8.80 -3.10 16.74
C PRO A 89 -7.94 -2.60 15.58
N MET A 90 -8.60 -2.17 14.51
CA MET A 90 -7.90 -1.64 13.34
C MET A 90 -6.97 -0.49 13.75
N LYS A 91 -5.68 -0.62 13.43
CA LYS A 91 -4.66 0.30 13.92
C LYS A 91 -4.90 1.70 13.32
N GLN A 92 -5.27 2.66 14.17
CA GLN A 92 -5.42 4.04 13.72
C GLN A 92 -4.06 4.57 13.25
N PRO A 93 -4.01 5.34 12.15
CA PRO A 93 -2.83 6.07 11.73
C PRO A 93 -2.37 6.98 12.86
N VAL A 94 -1.06 7.06 13.03
CA VAL A 94 -0.45 8.07 13.87
C VAL A 94 -0.95 9.43 13.38
N LYS A 95 -1.57 10.21 14.27
CA LYS A 95 -2.07 11.55 13.95
C LYS A 95 -0.88 12.44 13.60
N VAL A 96 -0.62 12.62 12.31
CA VAL A 96 0.28 13.67 11.85
C VAL A 96 -0.47 15.00 12.03
N ALA A 97 -0.28 15.68 13.15
CA ALA A 97 -0.92 16.96 13.42
C ALA A 97 -0.29 18.05 12.55
N VAL A 98 -1.10 18.83 11.84
CA VAL A 98 -0.67 20.13 11.32
C VAL A 98 -1.43 21.17 12.14
N GLY A 99 -0.75 21.73 13.13
CA GLY A 99 -1.25 22.82 13.96
C GLY A 99 -1.57 22.45 15.42
N GLN A 100 -0.81 23.10 16.32
CA GLN A 100 -1.03 23.40 17.75
C GLN A 100 -0.79 22.36 18.86
N ASP A 101 -0.64 21.06 18.60
CA ASP A 101 -0.14 20.11 19.61
C ASP A 101 1.22 19.55 19.16
N MET A 102 2.32 20.28 19.44
CA MET A 102 3.60 20.12 18.73
C MET A 102 4.73 19.42 19.52
N GLU A 103 4.58 19.12 20.81
CA GLU A 103 5.71 18.61 21.63
C GLU A 103 5.72 17.09 21.85
N ALA A 104 4.56 16.43 21.96
CA ALA A 104 4.52 14.98 22.23
C ALA A 104 4.56 14.12 20.94
N THR A 105 3.85 14.56 19.90
CA THR A 105 3.77 13.90 18.58
C THR A 105 5.06 14.04 17.78
N SER A 106 5.80 15.16 17.92
CA SER A 106 7.08 15.36 17.23
C SER A 106 8.19 14.46 17.77
N MET A 107 8.19 14.13 19.06
CA MET A 107 9.16 13.20 19.65
C MET A 107 8.94 11.76 19.18
N GLU A 108 7.68 11.32 19.06
CA GLU A 108 7.36 9.97 18.59
C GLU A 108 7.68 9.80 17.10
N GLU A 109 7.36 10.80 16.28
CA GLU A 109 7.75 10.84 14.86
C GLU A 109 9.27 10.90 14.67
N ALA A 110 9.97 11.74 15.44
CA ALA A 110 11.44 11.81 15.41
C ALA A 110 12.10 10.50 15.84
N ARG A 111 11.53 9.82 16.85
CA ARG A 111 12.00 8.52 17.30
C ARG A 111 11.75 7.43 16.27
N ALA A 112 10.56 7.40 15.65
CA ALA A 112 10.23 6.47 14.58
C ALA A 112 11.12 6.68 13.34
N MET A 113 11.43 7.94 13.01
CA MET A 113 12.39 8.30 11.96
C MET A 113 13.79 7.81 12.30
N GLY A 114 14.31 8.13 13.50
CA GLY A 114 15.65 7.72 13.92
C GLY A 114 15.82 6.19 13.94
N GLN A 115 14.80 5.47 14.40
CA GLN A 115 14.80 4.01 14.38
C GLN A 115 14.74 3.44 12.96
N THR A 116 13.97 4.07 12.07
CA THR A 116 13.91 3.69 10.66
C THR A 116 15.23 3.92 9.93
N VAL A 117 15.86 5.06 10.17
CA VAL A 117 17.19 5.40 9.63
C VAL A 117 18.21 4.37 10.12
N ALA A 118 18.22 4.03 11.41
CA ALA A 118 19.10 3.00 11.95
C ALA A 118 18.85 1.61 11.33
N ASP A 119 17.59 1.20 11.17
CA ASP A 119 17.22 -0.07 10.56
C ASP A 119 17.68 -0.16 9.10
N VAL A 120 17.43 0.89 8.31
CA VAL A 120 17.83 0.96 6.90
C VAL A 120 19.35 0.97 6.79
N LEU A 121 20.06 1.77 7.59
CA LEU A 121 21.53 1.80 7.61
C LEU A 121 22.15 0.46 8.04
N SER A 122 21.48 -0.27 8.93
CA SER A 122 21.91 -1.62 9.33
C SER A 122 21.82 -2.65 8.21
N SER A 123 20.97 -2.39 7.21
CA SER A 123 20.78 -3.27 6.05
C SER A 123 21.86 -3.09 4.96
N PHE A 124 22.70 -2.05 5.07
CA PHE A 124 23.78 -1.79 4.11
C PHE A 124 25.12 -2.47 4.51
N PRO A 125 25.98 -2.82 3.54
CA PRO A 125 27.25 -3.50 3.79
C PRO A 125 28.18 -2.73 4.75
N GLN A 126 28.83 -3.44 5.67
CA GLN A 126 29.68 -2.86 6.74
C GLN A 126 30.94 -2.13 6.25
N THR A 127 31.30 -2.22 4.97
CA THR A 127 32.48 -1.55 4.40
C THR A 127 32.44 -0.02 4.51
N MET A 128 31.28 0.59 4.84
CA MET A 128 31.13 2.04 5.02
C MET A 128 31.08 2.50 6.50
N LYS A 129 31.08 1.58 7.49
CA LYS A 129 30.93 1.95 8.92
C LYS A 129 32.23 2.30 9.65
N ASN A 130 33.39 1.98 9.09
CA ASN A 130 34.67 2.06 9.82
C ASN A 130 35.45 3.39 9.68
N GLN A 131 34.90 4.44 9.08
CA GLN A 131 35.65 5.70 8.86
C GLN A 131 35.35 6.83 9.87
N GLN A 132 34.52 6.61 10.88
CA GLN A 132 34.17 7.66 11.87
C GLN A 132 34.87 7.55 13.25
N ALA A 133 35.82 6.64 13.44
CA ALA A 133 36.50 6.44 14.73
C ALA A 133 37.89 7.13 14.86
N GLY A 134 38.31 7.96 13.90
CA GLY A 134 39.70 8.42 13.78
C GLY A 134 40.07 9.81 14.34
N THR A 135 39.12 10.63 14.82
CA THR A 135 39.38 12.08 15.04
C THR A 135 39.16 12.58 16.48
N ARG A 136 39.37 11.72 17.48
CA ARG A 136 39.41 12.15 18.89
C ARG A 136 40.47 11.41 19.70
N GLU A 137 41.74 11.60 19.37
CA GLU A 137 42.84 11.35 20.31
C GLU A 137 44.13 11.93 19.71
N ASN A 138 44.49 13.16 20.09
CA ASN A 138 45.87 13.65 20.18
C ASN A 138 45.87 15.15 20.50
N HIS A 139 45.68 15.49 21.78
CA HIS A 139 46.16 16.74 22.36
C HIS A 139 46.42 16.50 23.85
N ASN A 140 47.54 15.83 24.15
CA ASN A 140 48.24 16.01 25.41
C ASN A 140 49.58 15.28 25.36
N GLN A 141 50.68 16.03 25.30
CA GLN A 141 51.94 15.80 26.01
C GLN A 141 53.05 16.64 25.36
N GLN A 142 53.47 17.73 26.01
CA GLN A 142 54.86 18.22 25.96
C GLN A 142 55.06 19.32 27.01
N ALA A 143 55.72 18.97 28.12
CA ALA A 143 56.38 19.91 29.02
C ALA A 143 57.48 19.20 29.82
N ALA A 144 58.59 19.90 30.06
CA ALA A 144 59.88 19.51 30.66
C ALA A 144 60.89 18.99 29.61
N GLN A 145 62.14 19.46 29.50
CA GLN A 145 63.10 20.13 30.39
C GLN A 145 63.81 21.25 29.59
N GLU A 146 64.52 22.24 30.14
CA GLU A 146 65.82 22.16 30.81
C GLU A 146 66.22 23.55 31.35
N ALA A 147 67.05 23.57 32.41
CA ALA A 147 67.83 24.74 32.79
C ALA A 147 69.19 24.28 33.32
N LYS A 148 70.28 24.84 32.75
CA LYS A 148 71.52 25.20 33.47
C LYS A 148 72.43 26.05 32.56
N MET A 149 72.91 27.17 33.10
CA MET A 149 73.89 28.08 32.52
C MET A 149 75.30 27.65 32.92
N ASP A 150 76.30 27.90 32.07
CA ASP A 150 77.62 28.37 32.51
C ASP A 150 78.30 29.25 31.44
N ALA A 151 79.24 30.07 31.89
CA ALA A 151 79.71 31.34 31.33
C ALA A 151 80.98 31.24 30.44
N GLY A 152 81.22 32.27 29.62
CA GLY A 152 82.54 32.56 29.02
C GLY A 152 82.48 33.63 27.91
N LYS A 153 83.29 34.70 28.03
CA LYS A 153 83.32 35.89 27.15
C LYS A 153 84.32 35.77 25.98
N GLY A 154 83.92 36.27 24.80
CA GLY A 154 84.75 36.86 23.72
C GLY A 154 84.54 36.14 22.38
N THR A 155 83.84 36.70 21.38
CA THR A 155 84.32 37.71 20.40
C THR A 155 83.13 38.37 19.65
N VAL A 156 82.81 39.64 19.95
CA VAL A 156 81.49 40.25 19.69
C VAL A 156 81.18 40.67 18.23
N LEU A 157 82.03 40.34 17.24
CA LEU A 157 81.80 40.73 15.83
C LEU A 157 81.65 39.54 14.86
N GLU A 158 82.41 38.46 15.04
CA GLU A 158 82.30 37.24 14.21
C GLU A 158 81.10 36.39 14.64
N GLU A 159 80.83 36.31 15.96
CA GLU A 159 79.62 35.65 16.49
C GLU A 159 78.33 36.29 15.98
N LYS A 160 78.33 37.59 15.68
CA LYS A 160 77.16 38.33 15.17
C LYS A 160 76.86 38.04 13.70
N LEU A 161 77.87 37.76 12.89
CA LEU A 161 77.71 37.38 11.49
C LEU A 161 77.21 35.94 11.38
N ASP A 162 77.78 35.02 12.16
CA ASP A 162 77.30 33.63 12.22
C ASP A 162 75.90 33.53 12.82
N THR A 163 75.55 34.33 13.83
CA THR A 163 74.16 34.35 14.34
C THR A 163 73.18 34.94 13.35
N LEU A 164 73.55 35.97 12.59
CA LEU A 164 72.68 36.51 11.53
C LEU A 164 72.49 35.51 10.38
N GLN A 165 73.54 34.81 9.99
CA GLN A 165 73.51 33.81 8.93
C GLN A 165 72.67 32.60 9.36
N ASN A 166 72.87 32.10 10.58
CA ASN A 166 72.03 31.04 11.17
C ASN A 166 70.57 31.47 11.37
N LEU A 167 70.30 32.73 11.70
CA LEU A 167 68.93 33.24 11.84
C LEU A 167 68.21 33.34 10.48
N LEU A 168 68.91 33.76 9.43
CA LEU A 168 68.39 33.80 8.06
C LEU A 168 68.13 32.38 7.53
N GLU A 169 69.05 31.45 7.75
CA GLU A 169 68.92 30.05 7.32
C GLU A 169 67.76 29.36 8.04
N LYS A 170 67.60 29.62 9.35
CA LYS A 170 66.48 29.14 10.16
C LYS A 170 65.13 29.76 9.78
N GLN A 171 65.11 31.02 9.31
CA GLN A 171 63.90 31.65 8.80
C GLN A 171 63.49 31.08 7.43
N LEU A 172 64.46 30.85 6.54
CA LEU A 172 64.21 30.25 5.23
C LEU A 172 63.73 28.80 5.37
N SER A 173 64.37 27.99 6.22
CA SER A 173 63.96 26.60 6.46
C SER A 173 62.58 26.51 7.13
N ALA A 174 62.27 27.39 8.09
CA ALA A 174 60.96 27.46 8.72
C ALA A 174 59.84 27.91 7.76
N GLN A 175 60.17 28.68 6.72
CA GLN A 175 59.23 29.13 5.71
C GLN A 175 58.99 28.05 4.64
N GLU A 176 60.02 27.29 4.27
CA GLU A 176 59.91 26.10 3.41
C GLU A 176 59.13 24.96 4.10
N GLU A 177 59.38 24.70 5.39
CA GLU A 177 58.63 23.71 6.17
C GLU A 177 57.15 24.09 6.30
N LYS A 178 56.83 25.37 6.53
CA LYS A 178 55.45 25.86 6.56
C LYS A 178 54.75 25.77 5.20
N ASN A 179 55.45 26.08 4.10
CA ASN A 179 54.90 25.94 2.76
C ASN A 179 54.66 24.47 2.40
N THR A 180 55.61 23.58 2.74
CA THR A 180 55.48 22.13 2.50
C THR A 180 54.37 21.51 3.35
N GLN A 181 54.19 21.95 4.60
CA GLN A 181 53.06 21.54 5.44
C GLN A 181 51.72 22.09 4.94
N SER A 182 51.68 23.33 4.44
CA SER A 182 50.47 23.90 3.84
C SER A 182 50.09 23.23 2.52
N GLU A 183 51.05 22.81 1.70
CA GLU A 183 50.81 22.06 0.47
C GLU A 183 50.37 20.62 0.74
N LYS A 184 50.96 19.95 1.74
CA LYS A 184 50.51 18.62 2.20
C LYS A 184 49.10 18.67 2.79
N ALA A 185 48.79 19.64 3.62
CA ALA A 185 47.43 19.82 4.17
C ALA A 185 46.39 20.06 3.07
N LYS A 186 46.72 20.88 2.05
CA LYS A 186 45.84 21.09 0.89
C LYS A 186 45.69 19.86 0.01
N GLN A 187 46.74 19.04 -0.14
CA GLN A 187 46.67 17.77 -0.85
C GLN A 187 45.82 16.73 -0.08
N GLU A 188 45.98 16.64 1.24
CA GLU A 188 45.19 15.78 2.12
C GLU A 188 43.71 16.20 2.16
N GLU A 189 43.41 17.50 2.26
CA GLU A 189 42.06 18.05 2.15
C GLU A 189 41.44 17.72 0.78
N SER A 190 42.18 17.91 -0.32
CA SER A 190 41.68 17.60 -1.67
C SER A 190 41.43 16.10 -1.91
N GLN A 191 42.19 15.22 -1.24
CA GLN A 191 42.00 13.77 -1.30
C GLN A 191 40.81 13.33 -0.45
N GLN A 192 40.65 13.89 0.75
CA GLN A 192 39.48 13.64 1.60
C GLN A 192 38.18 14.09 0.92
N GLU A 193 38.18 15.28 0.32
CA GLU A 193 37.01 15.82 -0.38
C GLU A 193 36.61 14.96 -1.60
N GLN A 194 37.59 14.39 -2.31
CA GLN A 194 37.35 13.43 -3.39
C GLN A 194 36.83 12.07 -2.89
N GLU A 195 37.32 11.59 -1.75
CA GLU A 195 36.90 10.32 -1.15
C GLU A 195 35.49 10.41 -0.57
N GLU A 196 35.17 11.50 0.14
CA GLU A 196 33.83 11.81 0.65
C GLU A 196 32.80 11.94 -0.48
N ASN A 197 33.16 12.64 -1.56
CA ASN A 197 32.28 12.77 -2.72
C ASN A 197 32.05 11.40 -3.40
N ARG A 198 33.09 10.55 -3.49
CA ARG A 198 32.94 9.18 -4.03
C ARG A 198 32.03 8.32 -3.13
N ALA A 199 32.18 8.41 -1.81
CA ALA A 199 31.33 7.70 -0.87
C ALA A 199 29.87 8.13 -1.02
N ARG A 200 29.61 9.45 -1.08
CA ARG A 200 28.27 10.03 -1.30
C ARG A 200 27.61 9.49 -2.57
N VAL A 201 28.30 9.55 -3.70
CA VAL A 201 27.79 9.05 -4.98
C VAL A 201 27.48 7.55 -4.89
N SER A 202 28.34 6.78 -4.23
CA SER A 202 28.11 5.35 -4.01
C SER A 202 26.88 5.09 -3.15
N PHE A 203 26.62 5.90 -2.14
CA PHE A 203 25.46 5.76 -1.27
C PHE A 203 24.15 6.10 -1.98
N LEU A 204 24.10 7.22 -2.72
CA LEU A 204 22.94 7.58 -3.52
C LEU A 204 22.62 6.51 -4.57
N ARG A 205 23.65 5.93 -5.20
CA ARG A 205 23.47 4.79 -6.13
C ARG A 205 22.92 3.55 -5.44
N LEU A 206 23.34 3.27 -4.20
CA LEU A 206 22.82 2.16 -3.42
C LEU A 206 21.33 2.37 -3.08
N LEU A 207 20.94 3.58 -2.69
CA LEU A 207 19.53 3.93 -2.45
C LEU A 207 18.70 3.83 -3.73
N TYR A 208 19.21 4.35 -4.85
CA TYR A 208 18.58 4.19 -6.15
C TYR A 208 18.33 2.72 -6.47
N ASN A 209 19.35 1.87 -6.39
CA ASN A 209 19.21 0.44 -6.66
C ASN A 209 18.17 -0.20 -5.73
N LYS A 210 18.12 0.20 -4.45
CA LYS A 210 17.13 -0.32 -3.51
C LYS A 210 15.69 0.06 -3.86
N LEU A 211 15.48 1.26 -4.39
CA LEU A 211 14.18 1.68 -4.91
C LEU A 211 13.80 0.87 -6.15
N ILE A 212 14.74 0.66 -7.08
CA ILE A 212 14.53 -0.16 -8.28
C ILE A 212 14.22 -1.62 -7.93
N ASP A 213 14.94 -2.21 -6.97
CA ASP A 213 14.68 -3.57 -6.46
C ASP A 213 13.28 -3.71 -5.86
N ASN A 214 12.74 -2.61 -5.32
CA ASN A 214 11.37 -2.53 -4.83
C ASN A 214 10.34 -2.20 -5.92
N GLU A 215 10.74 -2.22 -7.19
CA GLU A 215 9.94 -1.84 -8.36
C GLU A 215 9.45 -0.39 -8.35
N VAL A 216 10.17 0.53 -7.70
CA VAL A 216 9.92 1.96 -7.90
C VAL A 216 10.35 2.33 -9.31
N ASN A 217 9.51 3.06 -10.03
CA ASN A 217 9.77 3.45 -11.39
C ASN A 217 11.00 4.36 -11.48
N GLU A 218 11.87 4.11 -12.44
CA GLU A 218 13.13 4.85 -12.64
C GLU A 218 12.92 6.36 -12.68
N LYS A 219 11.83 6.85 -13.29
CA LYS A 219 11.51 8.28 -13.33
C LYS A 219 11.46 8.86 -11.92
N TYR A 220 10.70 8.23 -11.02
CA TYR A 220 10.50 8.75 -9.67
C TYR A 220 11.70 8.48 -8.75
N ALA A 221 12.41 7.36 -8.96
CA ALA A 221 13.65 7.09 -8.24
C ALA A 221 14.71 8.16 -8.57
N ASN A 222 14.92 8.46 -9.87
CA ASN A 222 15.84 9.51 -10.28
C ASN A 222 15.40 10.89 -9.78
N GLU A 223 14.11 11.22 -9.85
CA GLU A 223 13.59 12.50 -9.34
C GLU A 223 13.96 12.73 -7.87
N ILE A 224 13.77 11.72 -7.00
CA ILE A 224 14.13 11.82 -5.58
C ILE A 224 15.64 11.95 -5.39
N ILE A 225 16.44 11.13 -6.10
CA ILE A 225 17.90 11.14 -5.94
C ILE A 225 18.49 12.46 -6.44
N ASP A 226 18.04 12.97 -7.59
CA ASP A 226 18.49 14.24 -8.17
C ASP A 226 18.09 15.44 -7.31
N GLU A 227 16.90 15.41 -6.71
CA GLU A 227 16.46 16.44 -5.77
C GLU A 227 17.40 16.54 -4.57
N ILE A 228 17.90 15.40 -4.07
CA ILE A 228 18.80 15.35 -2.92
C ILE A 228 20.21 15.77 -3.34
N ASP A 229 20.68 15.28 -4.48
CA ASP A 229 22.02 15.60 -4.96
C ASP A 229 22.19 17.11 -5.21
N LYS A 230 21.15 17.78 -5.70
CA LYS A 230 21.13 19.23 -5.91
C LYS A 230 21.03 20.05 -4.61
N ASN A 231 20.32 19.53 -3.60
CA ASN A 231 20.01 20.29 -2.38
C ASN A 231 20.99 20.03 -1.22
N CYS A 232 21.77 18.95 -1.26
CA CYS A 232 22.74 18.62 -0.24
C CYS A 232 24.11 19.21 -0.56
N LYS A 233 24.67 19.99 0.39
CA LYS A 233 26.08 20.42 0.37
C LYS A 233 27.03 19.19 0.44
N GLN A 234 28.28 19.37 0.06
CA GLN A 234 29.26 18.27 -0.02
C GLN A 234 29.60 17.65 1.35
N ASP A 235 29.42 18.40 2.44
CA ASP A 235 29.73 18.04 3.83
C ASP A 235 28.58 17.31 4.57
N VAL A 236 27.55 16.86 3.84
CA VAL A 236 26.35 16.26 4.43
C VAL A 236 26.56 14.78 4.75
N THR A 237 26.17 14.35 5.96
CA THR A 237 26.29 12.95 6.39
C THR A 237 25.30 12.02 5.66
N MET A 238 25.64 10.73 5.58
CA MET A 238 24.77 9.69 5.00
C MET A 238 23.40 9.62 5.70
N ASP A 239 23.40 9.72 7.03
CA ASP A 239 22.21 9.66 7.86
C ASP A 239 21.26 10.81 7.55
N TYR A 240 21.80 12.01 7.30
CA TYR A 240 21.02 13.16 6.88
C TYR A 240 20.41 12.94 5.49
N MET A 241 21.20 12.48 4.51
CA MET A 241 20.68 12.20 3.16
C MET A 241 19.56 11.17 3.17
N LEU A 242 19.72 10.10 3.94
CA LEU A 242 18.69 9.08 4.10
C LEU A 242 17.43 9.64 4.78
N SER A 243 17.59 10.44 5.84
CA SER A 243 16.48 11.09 6.54
C SER A 243 15.71 12.02 5.61
N GLU A 244 16.42 12.80 4.79
CA GLU A 244 15.82 13.72 3.83
C GLU A 244 15.05 12.97 2.73
N ILE A 245 15.62 11.89 2.17
CA ILE A 245 14.92 11.00 1.22
C ILE A 245 13.66 10.42 1.86
N TYR A 246 13.80 9.88 3.08
CA TYR A 246 12.70 9.28 3.82
C TYR A 246 11.55 10.27 4.03
N GLN A 247 11.85 11.48 4.51
CA GLN A 247 10.87 12.54 4.73
C GLN A 247 10.20 12.99 3.44
N ARG A 248 10.97 13.21 2.36
CA ARG A 248 10.41 13.61 1.06
C ARG A 248 9.47 12.55 0.48
N MET A 249 9.83 11.28 0.57
CA MET A 249 8.98 10.18 0.12
C MET A 249 7.68 10.11 0.93
N ILE A 250 7.73 10.32 2.25
CA ILE A 250 6.54 10.40 3.11
C ILE A 250 5.65 11.56 2.67
N LEU A 251 6.23 12.75 2.44
CA LEU A 251 5.50 13.93 2.01
C LEU A 251 4.82 13.72 0.65
N LYS A 252 5.53 13.10 -0.31
CA LYS A 252 4.96 12.77 -1.63
C LYS A 252 3.83 11.74 -1.54
N LEU A 253 3.92 10.74 -0.64
CA LEU A 253 2.83 9.80 -0.39
C LEU A 253 1.63 10.45 0.31
N GLY A 254 1.88 11.43 1.18
CA GLY A 254 0.86 12.17 1.92
C GLY A 254 0.19 11.35 3.03
N LYS A 255 -0.75 11.97 3.73
CA LYS A 255 -1.52 11.31 4.80
C LYS A 255 -2.55 10.35 4.20
N PRO A 256 -2.84 9.22 4.88
CA PRO A 256 -3.91 8.34 4.46
C PRO A 256 -5.26 9.06 4.51
N TYR A 257 -6.11 8.78 3.52
CA TYR A 257 -7.48 9.23 3.53
C TYR A 257 -8.29 8.41 4.54
N MET A 258 -9.03 9.11 5.40
CA MET A 258 -9.97 8.51 6.33
C MET A 258 -11.38 8.89 5.91
N MET A 259 -12.29 7.92 5.90
CA MET A 259 -13.70 8.21 5.67
C MET A 259 -14.24 8.97 6.89
N GLU A 260 -14.61 10.23 6.68
CA GLU A 260 -15.19 11.05 7.73
C GLU A 260 -16.72 10.93 7.76
N GLU A 261 -17.29 11.09 8.94
CA GLU A 261 -18.73 11.20 9.10
C GLU A 261 -19.27 12.54 8.58
N GLY A 262 -20.59 12.67 8.54
CA GLY A 262 -21.24 13.95 8.38
C GLY A 262 -22.75 13.77 8.31
N THR A 263 -23.45 14.80 7.88
CA THR A 263 -24.91 14.77 7.80
C THR A 263 -25.39 13.90 6.65
N GLY A 264 -26.20 12.89 6.97
CA GLY A 264 -26.76 11.93 6.01
C GLY A 264 -25.77 10.86 5.53
N PRO A 265 -26.27 9.84 4.81
CA PRO A 265 -25.48 8.69 4.42
C PRO A 265 -24.36 9.11 3.47
N LYS A 266 -23.16 8.61 3.73
CA LYS A 266 -22.07 8.64 2.77
C LYS A 266 -22.12 7.36 1.92
N VAL A 267 -22.36 7.52 0.63
CA VAL A 267 -22.40 6.41 -0.33
C VAL A 267 -21.00 6.15 -0.86
N VAL A 268 -20.48 4.95 -0.64
CA VAL A 268 -19.09 4.61 -0.94
C VAL A 268 -19.06 3.49 -1.98
N PHE A 269 -18.62 3.83 -3.19
CA PHE A 269 -18.47 2.87 -4.28
C PHE A 269 -17.07 2.26 -4.26
N PHE A 270 -17.02 0.93 -4.35
CA PHE A 270 -15.78 0.19 -4.51
C PHE A 270 -15.72 -0.32 -5.94
N VAL A 271 -14.78 0.23 -6.70
CA VAL A 271 -14.65 -0.02 -8.14
C VAL A 271 -13.27 -0.60 -8.45
N GLY A 272 -13.13 -1.27 -9.58
CA GLY A 272 -11.85 -1.87 -10.00
C GLY A 272 -12.00 -3.24 -10.66
N PRO A 273 -10.89 -3.81 -11.15
CA PRO A 273 -10.90 -5.06 -11.92
C PRO A 273 -11.50 -6.26 -11.20
N THR A 274 -11.73 -7.36 -11.93
CA THR A 274 -12.13 -8.64 -11.33
C THR A 274 -11.03 -9.20 -10.44
N GLY A 275 -11.40 -9.87 -9.35
CA GLY A 275 -10.46 -10.61 -8.49
C GLY A 275 -9.54 -9.76 -7.60
N VAL A 276 -9.62 -8.43 -7.65
CA VAL A 276 -8.80 -7.51 -6.81
C VAL A 276 -9.28 -7.37 -5.37
N GLY A 277 -10.30 -8.14 -4.94
CA GLY A 277 -10.73 -8.17 -3.53
C GLY A 277 -11.72 -7.07 -3.10
N LYS A 278 -12.54 -6.51 -4.01
CA LYS A 278 -13.57 -5.49 -3.69
C LYS A 278 -14.56 -5.95 -2.61
N THR A 279 -15.31 -7.02 -2.86
CA THR A 279 -16.30 -7.60 -1.94
C THR A 279 -15.72 -7.89 -0.56
N THR A 280 -14.52 -8.49 -0.51
CA THR A 280 -13.84 -8.79 0.75
C THR A 280 -13.39 -7.52 1.48
N THR A 281 -12.91 -6.51 0.74
CA THR A 281 -12.54 -5.21 1.32
C THR A 281 -13.74 -4.50 1.94
N ILE A 282 -14.90 -4.54 1.26
CA ILE A 282 -16.16 -4.00 1.80
C ILE A 282 -16.53 -4.69 3.10
N ALA A 283 -16.46 -6.03 3.15
CA ALA A 283 -16.77 -6.77 4.37
C ALA A 283 -15.86 -6.39 5.55
N LYS A 284 -14.56 -6.21 5.30
CA LYS A 284 -13.60 -5.76 6.32
C LYS A 284 -13.93 -4.36 6.84
N ILE A 285 -14.18 -3.41 5.94
CA ILE A 285 -14.54 -2.03 6.31
C ILE A 285 -15.89 -1.99 7.03
N ALA A 286 -16.90 -2.70 6.53
CA ALA A 286 -18.21 -2.81 7.16
C ALA A 286 -18.11 -3.36 8.57
N SER A 287 -17.26 -4.37 8.78
CA SER A 287 -17.02 -4.94 10.10
C SER A 287 -16.36 -3.93 11.05
N SER A 288 -15.30 -3.23 10.63
CA SER A 288 -14.69 -2.18 11.47
C SER A 288 -15.70 -1.08 11.83
N PHE A 289 -16.48 -0.60 10.86
CA PHE A 289 -17.52 0.40 11.11
C PHE A 289 -18.61 -0.10 12.07
N ARG A 290 -19.09 -1.33 11.89
CA ARG A 290 -20.18 -1.88 12.69
C ARG A 290 -19.72 -2.28 14.09
N VAL A 291 -18.63 -3.01 14.19
CA VAL A 291 -18.16 -3.67 15.43
C VAL A 291 -17.30 -2.74 16.28
N GLU A 292 -16.39 -1.99 15.65
CA GLU A 292 -15.42 -1.15 16.38
C GLU A 292 -15.93 0.27 16.58
N GLN A 293 -16.64 0.81 15.58
CA GLN A 293 -17.04 2.23 15.56
C GLN A 293 -18.54 2.43 15.81
N ASN A 294 -19.31 1.35 15.94
CA ASN A 294 -20.77 1.34 16.18
C ASN A 294 -21.56 2.22 15.19
N LYS A 295 -21.17 2.19 13.91
CA LYS A 295 -21.84 2.92 12.83
C LYS A 295 -23.00 2.13 12.25
N LYS A 296 -24.01 2.85 11.74
CA LYS A 296 -25.09 2.31 10.92
C LYS A 296 -24.59 2.18 9.48
N VAL A 297 -24.43 0.93 9.03
CA VAL A 297 -23.92 0.60 7.70
C VAL A 297 -24.98 -0.20 6.95
N ALA A 298 -25.19 0.11 5.67
CA ALA A 298 -25.95 -0.73 4.74
C ALA A 298 -25.03 -1.20 3.61
N LEU A 299 -25.25 -2.42 3.11
CA LEU A 299 -24.48 -3.02 2.03
C LEU A 299 -25.33 -3.15 0.77
N LEU A 300 -24.82 -2.63 -0.35
CA LEU A 300 -25.41 -2.80 -1.66
C LEU A 300 -24.46 -3.59 -2.55
N THR A 301 -25.00 -4.44 -3.41
CA THR A 301 -24.21 -5.05 -4.50
C THR A 301 -24.87 -4.80 -5.85
N ALA A 302 -24.08 -4.24 -6.75
CA ALA A 302 -24.33 -4.18 -8.18
C ALA A 302 -23.53 -5.26 -8.94
N ASP A 303 -22.80 -6.17 -8.26
CA ASP A 303 -22.14 -7.33 -8.88
C ASP A 303 -23.15 -8.45 -9.18
N THR A 304 -24.07 -8.16 -10.11
CA THR A 304 -25.15 -9.08 -10.52
C THR A 304 -24.67 -10.11 -11.55
N TYR A 305 -23.48 -9.91 -12.12
CA TYR A 305 -22.87 -10.85 -13.07
C TYR A 305 -22.34 -12.11 -12.37
N ARG A 306 -21.87 -11.97 -11.12
CA ARG A 306 -21.32 -13.09 -10.33
C ARG A 306 -22.28 -13.43 -9.20
N ILE A 307 -23.19 -14.38 -9.45
CA ILE A 307 -24.17 -14.89 -8.45
C ILE A 307 -23.48 -15.16 -7.09
N ALA A 308 -22.35 -15.86 -7.10
CA ALA A 308 -21.62 -16.19 -5.88
C ALA A 308 -21.04 -14.97 -5.14
N ALA A 309 -20.76 -13.85 -5.81
CA ALA A 309 -20.26 -12.64 -5.17
C ALA A 309 -21.37 -11.95 -4.35
N ALA A 310 -22.58 -11.87 -4.91
CA ALA A 310 -23.75 -11.36 -4.19
C ALA A 310 -24.08 -12.22 -2.95
N GLU A 311 -24.05 -13.56 -3.09
CA GLU A 311 -24.24 -14.46 -1.94
C GLU A 311 -23.15 -14.33 -0.88
N GLN A 312 -21.90 -14.13 -1.31
CA GLN A 312 -20.78 -13.91 -0.39
C GLN A 312 -20.98 -12.63 0.42
N LEU A 313 -21.34 -11.51 -0.24
CA LEU A 313 -21.58 -10.26 0.47
C LEU A 313 -22.82 -10.34 1.39
N ARG A 314 -23.89 -11.03 0.95
CA ARG A 314 -25.07 -11.29 1.78
C ARG A 314 -24.71 -12.09 3.04
N THR A 315 -23.81 -13.07 2.91
CA THR A 315 -23.34 -13.85 4.06
C THR A 315 -22.64 -12.95 5.08
N TYR A 316 -21.76 -12.05 4.64
CA TYR A 316 -21.13 -11.07 5.54
C TYR A 316 -22.17 -10.13 6.16
N ALA A 317 -23.14 -9.66 5.38
CA ALA A 317 -24.20 -8.79 5.89
C ALA A 317 -25.01 -9.44 7.01
N ASN A 318 -25.37 -10.71 6.84
CA ASN A 318 -26.08 -11.49 7.84
C ASN A 318 -25.24 -11.69 9.11
N ILE A 319 -23.95 -11.98 8.97
CA ILE A 319 -23.02 -12.14 10.11
C ILE A 319 -22.88 -10.82 10.88
N LEU A 320 -22.81 -9.69 10.17
CA LEU A 320 -22.67 -8.36 10.76
C LEU A 320 -24.01 -7.74 11.21
N GLU A 321 -25.13 -8.41 10.94
CA GLU A 321 -26.49 -7.91 11.18
C GLU A 321 -26.73 -6.52 10.57
N VAL A 322 -26.29 -6.32 9.33
CA VAL A 322 -26.48 -5.07 8.58
C VAL A 322 -27.42 -5.28 7.38
N PRO A 323 -28.21 -4.27 6.98
CA PRO A 323 -29.05 -4.37 5.80
C PRO A 323 -28.25 -4.68 4.54
N PHE A 324 -28.83 -5.50 3.69
CA PHE A 324 -28.26 -5.89 2.40
C PHE A 324 -29.29 -5.78 1.29
N ARG A 325 -28.88 -5.27 0.13
CA ARG A 325 -29.72 -5.21 -1.06
C ARG A 325 -28.91 -5.44 -2.33
N VAL A 326 -29.48 -6.22 -3.25
CA VAL A 326 -28.97 -6.34 -4.62
C VAL A 326 -29.64 -5.26 -5.46
N VAL A 327 -28.85 -4.53 -6.25
CA VAL A 327 -29.31 -3.44 -7.11
C VAL A 327 -28.91 -3.72 -8.56
N TYR A 328 -29.84 -3.52 -9.50
CA TYR A 328 -29.63 -3.76 -10.93
C TYR A 328 -29.56 -2.47 -11.74
N THR A 329 -30.14 -1.39 -11.23
CA THR A 329 -30.33 -0.13 -11.95
C THR A 329 -29.92 1.08 -11.11
N ALA A 330 -29.64 2.21 -11.76
CA ALA A 330 -29.36 3.48 -11.09
C ALA A 330 -30.53 3.93 -10.20
N GLN A 331 -31.77 3.70 -10.64
CA GLN A 331 -32.98 4.05 -9.90
C GLN A 331 -33.10 3.24 -8.60
N GLU A 332 -32.73 1.96 -8.60
CA GLU A 332 -32.71 1.13 -7.39
C GLU A 332 -31.64 1.58 -6.38
N ILE A 333 -30.50 2.12 -6.85
CA ILE A 333 -29.52 2.77 -5.96
C ILE A 333 -30.12 4.02 -5.32
N SER A 334 -30.74 4.90 -6.11
CA SER A 334 -31.38 6.10 -5.57
C SER A 334 -32.45 5.76 -4.52
N GLN A 335 -33.30 4.76 -4.78
CA GLN A 335 -34.28 4.28 -3.81
C GLN A 335 -33.62 3.71 -2.54
N ALA A 336 -32.54 2.95 -2.67
CA ALA A 336 -31.81 2.43 -1.52
C ALA A 336 -31.23 3.54 -0.64
N ILE A 337 -30.72 4.62 -1.25
CA ILE A 337 -30.19 5.77 -0.51
C ILE A 337 -31.29 6.46 0.28
N GLU A 338 -32.49 6.61 -0.29
CA GLU A 338 -33.65 7.15 0.41
C GLU A 338 -34.08 6.27 1.60
N ASP A 339 -34.15 4.95 1.38
CA ASP A 339 -34.52 3.98 2.41
C ASP A 339 -33.50 3.93 3.57
N PHE A 340 -32.24 4.26 3.30
CA PHE A 340 -31.14 4.28 4.26
C PHE A 340 -30.67 5.70 4.62
N ASN A 341 -31.55 6.71 4.53
CA ASN A 341 -31.19 8.10 4.81
C ASN A 341 -30.81 8.37 6.29
N ASP A 342 -31.18 7.49 7.21
CA ASP A 342 -30.79 7.57 8.63
C ASP A 342 -29.52 6.78 8.98
N TYR A 343 -28.80 6.28 7.97
CA TYR A 343 -27.55 5.51 8.10
C TYR A 343 -26.32 6.42 7.92
N ASP A 344 -25.20 5.99 8.48
CA ASP A 344 -23.92 6.71 8.34
C ASP A 344 -23.26 6.41 6.99
N TYR A 345 -23.29 5.13 6.58
CA TYR A 345 -22.62 4.64 5.37
C TYR A 345 -23.48 3.68 4.57
N VAL A 346 -23.42 3.83 3.25
CA VAL A 346 -23.94 2.86 2.28
C VAL A 346 -22.78 2.38 1.42
N LEU A 347 -22.32 1.14 1.61
CA LEU A 347 -21.17 0.60 0.89
C LEU A 347 -21.64 -0.19 -0.34
N VAL A 348 -21.16 0.18 -1.51
CA VAL A 348 -21.62 -0.36 -2.80
C VAL A 348 -20.51 -1.20 -3.45
N ASP A 349 -20.75 -2.50 -3.54
CA ASP A 349 -19.91 -3.43 -4.31
C ASP A 349 -20.29 -3.35 -5.79
N THR A 350 -19.33 -3.01 -6.66
CA THR A 350 -19.58 -3.02 -8.11
C THR A 350 -19.05 -4.29 -8.75
N THR A 351 -19.60 -4.62 -9.92
CA THR A 351 -19.03 -5.64 -10.80
C THR A 351 -17.53 -5.36 -11.04
N GLY A 352 -16.72 -6.41 -11.07
CA GLY A 352 -15.34 -6.30 -11.56
C GLY A 352 -15.31 -6.23 -13.08
N HIS A 353 -14.64 -5.22 -13.62
CA HIS A 353 -14.58 -5.03 -15.06
C HIS A 353 -13.15 -5.18 -15.59
N SER A 354 -13.04 -5.85 -16.74
CA SER A 354 -11.87 -5.62 -17.59
C SER A 354 -11.93 -4.16 -18.06
N PRO A 355 -10.83 -3.40 -18.00
CA PRO A 355 -10.81 -2.00 -18.44
C PRO A 355 -11.20 -1.81 -19.92
N ASN A 356 -11.30 -2.91 -20.70
CA ASN A 356 -11.60 -2.89 -22.12
C ASN A 356 -13.10 -3.04 -22.47
N ASN A 357 -14.03 -3.06 -21.49
CA ASN A 357 -15.47 -3.21 -21.76
C ASN A 357 -16.21 -1.87 -21.64
N GLU A 358 -16.58 -1.29 -22.78
CA GLU A 358 -17.20 0.04 -22.88
C GLU A 358 -18.62 0.10 -22.27
N ALA A 359 -19.49 -0.86 -22.58
CA ALA A 359 -20.86 -0.91 -22.05
C ALA A 359 -20.87 -1.02 -20.51
N GLN A 360 -19.90 -1.72 -19.94
CA GLN A 360 -19.75 -1.85 -18.50
C GLN A 360 -19.26 -0.56 -17.83
N ARG A 361 -18.36 0.18 -18.51
CA ARG A 361 -17.94 1.52 -18.03
C ARG A 361 -19.11 2.50 -18.02
N GLU A 362 -19.94 2.50 -19.06
CA GLU A 362 -21.11 3.37 -19.16
C GLU A 362 -22.11 3.06 -18.04
N GLY A 363 -22.42 1.78 -17.79
CA GLY A 363 -23.28 1.38 -16.68
C GLY A 363 -22.73 1.82 -15.32
N MET A 364 -21.43 1.67 -15.07
CA MET A 364 -20.82 2.14 -13.82
C MET A 364 -20.86 3.67 -13.69
N ALA A 365 -20.65 4.42 -14.78
CA ALA A 365 -20.78 5.88 -14.78
C ALA A 365 -22.23 6.32 -14.47
N GLU A 366 -23.22 5.59 -15.00
CA GLU A 366 -24.63 5.80 -14.69
C GLU A 366 -24.93 5.56 -13.21
N LEU A 367 -24.47 4.43 -12.64
CA LEU A 367 -24.64 4.13 -11.22
C LEU A 367 -24.00 5.19 -10.32
N VAL A 368 -22.78 5.63 -10.65
CA VAL A 368 -22.06 6.66 -9.88
C VAL A 368 -22.69 8.05 -10.00
N SER A 369 -23.26 8.41 -11.15
CA SER A 369 -23.91 9.71 -11.35
C SER A 369 -25.29 9.78 -10.69
N SER A 370 -25.98 8.65 -10.49
CA SER A 370 -27.30 8.56 -9.83
C SER A 370 -27.35 9.09 -8.38
N VAL A 371 -26.19 9.31 -7.76
CA VAL A 371 -26.05 9.70 -6.35
C VAL A 371 -25.80 11.20 -6.16
N GLU A 372 -25.40 11.93 -7.21
CA GLU A 372 -24.89 13.32 -7.10
C GLU A 372 -25.86 14.30 -6.44
N THR A 373 -27.16 14.07 -6.57
CA THR A 373 -28.21 14.97 -6.06
C THR A 373 -28.73 14.59 -4.67
N THR A 374 -28.45 13.38 -4.20
CA THR A 374 -29.20 12.76 -3.09
C THR A 374 -28.33 12.48 -1.87
N ALA A 375 -27.02 12.25 -2.05
CA ALA A 375 -26.11 11.97 -0.95
C ALA A 375 -24.65 12.35 -1.28
N ARG A 376 -23.81 12.41 -0.24
CA ARG A 376 -22.36 12.53 -0.43
C ARG A 376 -21.84 11.21 -1.00
N LYS A 377 -21.07 11.26 -2.09
CA LYS A 377 -20.46 10.07 -2.70
C LYS A 377 -18.94 10.07 -2.58
N GLU A 378 -18.39 8.88 -2.40
CA GLU A 378 -16.96 8.61 -2.49
C GLU A 378 -16.70 7.34 -3.30
N ILE A 379 -15.55 7.31 -3.95
CA ILE A 379 -15.16 6.21 -4.82
C ILE A 379 -13.77 5.76 -4.43
N PHE A 380 -13.64 4.46 -4.17
CA PHE A 380 -12.36 3.79 -3.97
C PHE A 380 -12.08 2.88 -5.17
N LEU A 381 -11.00 3.18 -5.88
CA LEU A 381 -10.42 2.29 -6.86
C LEU A 381 -9.56 1.25 -6.12
N VAL A 382 -10.03 0.01 -6.12
CA VAL A 382 -9.41 -1.13 -5.46
C VAL A 382 -8.49 -1.85 -6.45
N LEU A 383 -7.23 -2.01 -6.08
CA LEU A 383 -6.18 -2.56 -6.93
C LEU A 383 -5.40 -3.65 -6.19
N SER A 384 -4.92 -4.66 -6.91
CA SER A 384 -4.01 -5.67 -6.33
C SER A 384 -2.57 -5.15 -6.38
N ALA A 385 -1.85 -5.24 -5.27
CA ALA A 385 -0.43 -4.85 -5.19
C ALA A 385 0.49 -5.66 -6.13
N SER A 386 0.07 -6.88 -6.52
CA SER A 386 0.77 -7.74 -7.48
C SER A 386 0.52 -7.40 -8.95
N THR A 387 -0.30 -6.37 -9.25
CA THR A 387 -0.58 -5.96 -10.63
C THR A 387 0.59 -5.19 -11.21
N LYS A 388 0.98 -5.49 -12.45
CA LYS A 388 2.07 -4.80 -13.15
C LYS A 388 1.80 -3.30 -13.24
N TYR A 389 2.83 -2.48 -13.01
CA TYR A 389 2.71 -1.02 -13.06
C TYR A 389 2.03 -0.48 -14.32
N ARG A 390 2.38 -1.00 -15.50
CA ARG A 390 1.78 -0.59 -16.77
C ARG A 390 0.28 -0.83 -16.82
N ASP A 391 -0.19 -1.92 -16.23
CA ASP A 391 -1.61 -2.25 -16.21
C ASP A 391 -2.33 -1.41 -15.14
N LEU A 392 -1.68 -1.14 -14.01
CA LEU A 392 -2.18 -0.20 -13.00
C LEU A 392 -2.44 1.20 -13.60
N MET A 393 -1.51 1.74 -14.39
CA MET A 393 -1.70 3.04 -15.07
C MET A 393 -2.93 3.03 -15.99
N LYS A 394 -3.05 2.01 -16.85
CA LYS A 394 -4.22 1.89 -17.76
C LYS A 394 -5.54 1.81 -17.00
N ILE A 395 -5.57 1.03 -15.92
CA ILE A 395 -6.75 0.92 -15.05
C ILE A 395 -7.05 2.30 -14.46
N ALA A 396 -6.06 2.94 -13.83
CA ALA A 396 -6.22 4.25 -13.23
C ALA A 396 -6.75 5.30 -14.21
N ASP A 397 -6.23 5.36 -15.43
CA ASP A 397 -6.69 6.27 -16.49
C ASP A 397 -8.15 5.97 -16.87
N THR A 398 -8.48 4.70 -17.07
CA THR A 398 -9.84 4.26 -17.43
C THR A 398 -10.87 4.70 -16.38
N TYR A 399 -10.58 4.51 -15.10
CA TYR A 399 -11.50 4.90 -14.03
C TYR A 399 -11.50 6.41 -13.78
N LYS A 400 -10.44 7.13 -14.16
CA LYS A 400 -10.34 8.59 -14.01
C LYS A 400 -11.30 9.31 -14.94
N GLU A 401 -11.59 8.73 -16.11
CA GLU A 401 -12.63 9.22 -17.03
C GLU A 401 -14.04 9.14 -16.43
N ILE A 402 -14.24 8.29 -15.43
CA ILE A 402 -15.57 8.03 -14.85
C ILE A 402 -15.81 8.91 -13.63
N ALA A 403 -14.85 8.97 -12.71
CA ALA A 403 -14.93 9.84 -11.55
C ALA A 403 -13.60 9.98 -10.80
N ASP A 404 -13.52 10.97 -9.92
CA ASP A 404 -12.42 11.09 -8.96
C ASP A 404 -12.47 9.98 -7.91
N TYR A 405 -11.33 9.35 -7.67
CA TYR A 405 -11.20 8.22 -6.76
C TYR A 405 -10.06 8.39 -5.76
N LYS A 406 -10.17 7.64 -4.66
CA LYS A 406 -9.07 7.30 -3.76
C LYS A 406 -8.61 5.87 -4.04
N LEU A 407 -7.42 5.51 -3.57
CA LEU A 407 -6.80 4.22 -3.84
C LEU A 407 -6.89 3.31 -2.61
N ILE A 408 -7.24 2.05 -2.84
CA ILE A 408 -7.05 0.95 -1.89
C ILE A 408 -6.18 -0.11 -2.57
N PHE A 409 -5.13 -0.54 -1.89
CA PHE A 409 -4.29 -1.65 -2.37
C PHE A 409 -4.57 -2.91 -1.58
N THR A 410 -4.78 -4.02 -2.26
CA THR A 410 -5.05 -5.32 -1.65
C THR A 410 -3.89 -6.29 -1.91
N LYS A 411 -3.91 -7.43 -1.24
CA LYS A 411 -2.99 -8.55 -1.49
C LYS A 411 -1.52 -8.17 -1.25
N LEU A 412 -1.24 -7.36 -0.24
CA LEU A 412 0.13 -7.00 0.17
C LEU A 412 0.90 -8.20 0.77
N ASP A 413 0.22 -9.31 1.04
CA ASP A 413 0.76 -10.62 1.41
C ASP A 413 1.19 -11.45 0.19
N GLU A 414 0.71 -11.12 -1.01
CA GLU A 414 1.05 -11.81 -2.26
C GLU A 414 2.24 -11.19 -3.00
N THR A 415 2.86 -10.14 -2.44
CA THR A 415 4.01 -9.45 -3.04
C THR A 415 5.08 -9.13 -2.01
N SER A 416 6.34 -9.16 -2.43
CA SER A 416 7.49 -8.72 -1.63
C SER A 416 7.90 -7.28 -1.91
N THR A 417 7.31 -6.64 -2.93
CA THR A 417 7.66 -5.28 -3.38
C THR A 417 6.46 -4.35 -3.27
N LEU A 418 6.71 -3.11 -2.84
CA LEU A 418 5.68 -2.09 -2.64
C LEU A 418 5.79 -0.89 -3.60
N GLY A 419 6.74 -0.91 -4.54
CA GLY A 419 7.00 0.22 -5.45
C GLY A 419 5.79 0.61 -6.28
N ASN A 420 4.94 -0.35 -6.65
CA ASN A 420 3.70 -0.09 -7.39
C ASN A 420 2.74 0.86 -6.65
N ILE A 421 2.71 0.85 -5.31
CA ILE A 421 1.90 1.77 -4.52
C ILE A 421 2.44 3.20 -4.69
N TYR A 422 3.75 3.37 -4.52
CA TYR A 422 4.43 4.66 -4.67
C TYR A 422 4.29 5.20 -6.11
N ASN A 423 4.55 4.35 -7.10
CA ASN A 423 4.50 4.72 -8.51
C ASN A 423 3.10 5.21 -8.92
N LEU A 424 2.06 4.48 -8.51
CA LEU A 424 0.70 4.84 -8.88
C LEU A 424 0.22 6.10 -8.16
N LYS A 425 0.64 6.30 -6.90
CA LYS A 425 0.41 7.55 -6.18
C LYS A 425 1.04 8.74 -6.89
N MET A 426 2.29 8.61 -7.35
CA MET A 426 2.97 9.66 -8.11
C MET A 426 2.33 9.92 -9.47
N TYR A 427 1.85 8.85 -10.12
CA TYR A 427 1.20 8.95 -11.42
C TYR A 427 -0.17 9.64 -11.36
N THR A 428 -1.02 9.22 -10.41
CA THR A 428 -2.42 9.67 -10.33
C THR A 428 -2.64 10.89 -9.44
N GLY A 429 -1.77 11.11 -8.46
CA GLY A 429 -1.99 12.07 -7.37
C GLY A 429 -3.08 11.65 -6.37
N ALA A 430 -3.83 10.56 -6.61
CA ALA A 430 -4.96 10.14 -5.80
C ALA A 430 -4.55 9.80 -4.36
N GLN A 431 -5.41 10.06 -3.37
CA GLN A 431 -5.09 9.74 -1.97
C GLN A 431 -5.14 8.23 -1.73
N LEU A 432 -4.20 7.73 -0.93
CA LEU A 432 -4.17 6.33 -0.48
C LEU A 432 -5.00 6.20 0.80
N SER A 433 -5.82 5.16 0.92
CA SER A 433 -6.78 5.02 2.02
C SER A 433 -6.49 3.79 2.87
N TYR A 434 -6.79 2.60 2.35
CA TYR A 434 -6.59 1.32 3.04
C TYR A 434 -5.59 0.44 2.30
N VAL A 435 -4.99 -0.48 3.03
CA VAL A 435 -4.30 -1.64 2.48
C VAL A 435 -4.82 -2.94 3.10
N THR A 436 -4.80 -4.03 2.34
CA THR A 436 -5.13 -5.37 2.86
C THR A 436 -3.97 -6.33 2.64
N TYR A 437 -3.73 -7.20 3.61
CA TYR A 437 -2.56 -8.08 3.68
C TYR A 437 -2.92 -9.53 4.04
N GLY A 438 -4.12 -9.96 3.67
CA GLY A 438 -4.57 -11.34 3.89
C GLY A 438 -6.07 -11.52 3.63
N GLN A 439 -6.55 -12.73 3.91
CA GLN A 439 -7.92 -13.16 3.58
C GLN A 439 -8.90 -13.07 4.76
N ASN A 440 -8.40 -12.91 5.99
CA ASN A 440 -9.24 -12.91 7.19
C ASN A 440 -10.10 -11.66 7.24
N VAL A 441 -11.38 -11.86 7.53
CA VAL A 441 -12.35 -10.80 7.85
C VAL A 441 -12.70 -10.97 9.32
N PRO A 442 -12.52 -9.94 10.17
CA PRO A 442 -12.23 -8.55 9.81
C PRO A 442 -10.75 -8.15 9.75
N ASP A 443 -9.83 -8.99 10.25
CA ASP A 443 -8.54 -8.50 10.76
C ASP A 443 -7.52 -8.02 9.71
N ASP A 444 -7.50 -8.59 8.50
CA ASP A 444 -6.40 -8.36 7.54
C ASP A 444 -6.58 -7.06 6.71
N ILE A 445 -6.84 -5.94 7.37
CA ILE A 445 -6.95 -4.59 6.79
C ILE A 445 -6.31 -3.57 7.73
N GLU A 446 -5.70 -2.53 7.15
CA GLU A 446 -5.27 -1.35 7.91
C GLU A 446 -5.38 -0.10 7.04
N TYR A 447 -5.32 1.06 7.69
CA TYR A 447 -5.10 2.31 6.97
C TYR A 447 -3.70 2.31 6.37
N PHE A 448 -3.58 2.90 5.18
CA PHE A 448 -2.29 3.08 4.53
C PHE A 448 -1.32 3.83 5.46
N ASN A 449 -0.12 3.28 5.62
CA ASN A 449 0.92 3.88 6.46
C ASN A 449 2.11 4.34 5.59
N PRO A 450 2.26 5.66 5.36
CA PRO A 450 3.36 6.21 4.57
C PRO A 450 4.73 5.88 5.17
N GLN A 451 4.89 6.01 6.49
CA GLN A 451 6.16 5.78 7.18
C GLN A 451 6.65 4.34 7.01
N SER A 452 5.77 3.36 7.23
CA SER A 452 6.05 1.94 7.07
C SER A 452 6.33 1.57 5.61
N THR A 453 5.59 2.16 4.68
CA THR A 453 5.77 1.92 3.24
C THR A 453 7.13 2.43 2.79
N VAL A 454 7.50 3.67 3.11
CA VAL A 454 8.81 4.23 2.74
C VAL A 454 9.95 3.47 3.40
N LYS A 455 9.79 3.07 4.67
CA LYS A 455 10.77 2.23 5.36
C LYS A 455 11.08 0.97 4.56
N GLN A 456 10.04 0.25 4.10
CA GLN A 456 10.19 -0.97 3.30
C GLN A 456 10.82 -0.68 1.92
N LEU A 457 10.41 0.41 1.25
CA LEU A 457 10.99 0.82 -0.04
C LEU A 457 12.50 1.10 0.05
N LEU A 458 12.97 1.63 1.18
CA LEU A 458 14.38 1.90 1.44
C LEU A 458 15.13 0.71 2.07
N GLY A 459 14.49 -0.45 2.24
CA GLY A 459 15.13 -1.68 2.71
C GLY A 459 15.09 -1.93 4.22
N GLY A 460 14.33 -1.13 4.96
CA GLY A 460 14.02 -1.42 6.35
C GLY A 460 13.17 -2.69 6.49
N LYS A 461 13.39 -3.44 7.57
CA LYS A 461 12.58 -4.63 7.88
C LYS A 461 11.17 -4.23 8.31
N ARG A 462 10.21 -5.10 7.96
CA ARG A 462 8.78 -4.97 8.27
C ARG A 462 8.54 -4.97 9.77
#